data_AF-A0A523JML4-F1
#
_entry.id   AF-A0A523JML4-F1
#
_cell.length_a   1.000
_cell.length_b   1.000
_cell.length_c   1.000
_cell.angle_alpha   90.00
_cell.angle_beta   90.00
_cell.angle_gamma   90.00
#
_symmetry.space_group_name_H-M   'P 1'
#
loop_
_entity.id
_entity.type
_entity.pdbx_description
1 polymer ?
#
loop_
_entity_poly.entity_id
_entity_poly.type
_entity_poly.pdbx_seq_one_letter_code
_entity_poly.pdbx_strand_id
1 'polypeptide(L)'
;MRRTRNAWLCAGLALALPMAPLAAAQSPGPGAAAQTAGPGAMPQPTQLEHPSSRVPPKAAAPPAEPAARPTPVLVLPDTWYAQALTHSDVGINVTHFWSKGKMMRAETVVAGRRVVTIVNGDKYYAYDALQRSGVAIERSEDAKALDKGRDRPFGNEWAVLLRQGAELIRSEILGGREVELYQVTDGIGRRQVWVTKDAIRLPLRLDVYTRKSARTIQTDFLNWQTGLPIDDVFFSPDPGINLTELTLDEYTKLRRDRMGQVGPVPVLYSDLLHGY
;
A
#
# COMPACT_ATOMS: atom_id res chain seq x y z
N MET A 1 21.91 37.84 -17.78
CA MET A 1 21.88 36.37 -18.03
C MET A 1 21.05 35.71 -16.93
N ARG A 2 19.76 35.44 -17.18
CA ARG A 2 18.88 34.70 -16.27
C ARG A 2 19.10 33.21 -16.48
N ARG A 3 19.60 32.50 -15.46
CA ARG A 3 19.70 31.03 -15.47
C ARG A 3 18.29 30.44 -15.35
N THR A 4 17.79 29.90 -16.46
CA THR A 4 16.64 28.99 -16.50
C THR A 4 16.98 27.73 -15.70
N ARG A 5 16.36 27.56 -14.53
CA ARG A 5 16.44 26.32 -13.76
C ARG A 5 15.59 25.25 -14.48
N ASN A 6 16.24 24.12 -14.76
CA ASN A 6 15.69 22.96 -15.45
C ASN A 6 14.37 22.47 -14.82
N ALA A 7 13.34 22.35 -15.66
CA ALA A 7 12.01 21.83 -15.33
C ALA A 7 11.92 20.29 -15.42
N TRP A 8 12.94 19.58 -14.92
CA TRP A 8 13.00 18.11 -14.92
C TRP A 8 13.03 17.60 -13.48
N LEU A 9 11.88 17.58 -12.79
CA LEU A 9 11.78 17.00 -11.43
C LEU A 9 10.37 16.53 -11.01
N CYS A 10 9.43 16.33 -11.93
CA CYS A 10 8.02 16.07 -11.56
C CYS A 10 7.49 14.66 -11.88
N ALA A 11 8.30 13.61 -11.77
CA ALA A 11 7.86 12.23 -12.05
C ALA A 11 8.10 11.25 -10.89
N GLY A 12 7.77 11.64 -9.66
CA GLY A 12 7.91 10.81 -8.44
C GLY A 12 6.66 10.06 -7.98
N LEU A 13 5.69 9.83 -8.87
CA LEU A 13 4.53 8.97 -8.56
C LEU A 13 4.27 8.04 -9.74
N ALA A 14 5.21 7.13 -10.00
CA ALA A 14 4.94 5.99 -10.85
C ALA A 14 4.18 4.95 -10.01
N LEU A 15 2.88 5.17 -9.79
CA LEU A 15 2.00 4.00 -9.83
C LEU A 15 2.31 3.32 -11.16
N ALA A 16 2.57 2.03 -11.13
CA ALA A 16 2.80 1.24 -12.33
C ALA A 16 1.59 1.37 -13.25
N LEU A 17 1.64 2.37 -14.13
CA LEU A 17 0.74 2.50 -15.25
C LEU A 17 0.86 1.15 -15.98
N PRO A 18 -0.25 0.44 -16.24
CA PRO A 18 -0.18 -0.76 -17.04
C PRO A 18 0.49 -0.37 -18.36
N MET A 19 1.72 -0.87 -18.57
CA MET A 19 2.34 -0.90 -19.89
C MET A 19 1.30 -1.52 -20.84
N ALA A 20 1.14 -0.92 -22.02
CA ALA A 20 0.15 -1.33 -23.01
C ALA A 20 0.12 -2.86 -23.17
N PRO A 21 -1.08 -3.47 -23.26
CA PRO A 21 -1.20 -4.92 -23.24
C PRO A 21 -0.44 -5.56 -24.41
N LEU A 22 0.40 -6.55 -24.08
CA LEU A 22 0.81 -7.58 -25.03
C LEU A 22 -0.47 -8.33 -25.44
N ALA A 23 -0.75 -8.42 -26.73
CA ALA A 23 -1.99 -8.97 -27.29
C ALA A 23 -2.34 -10.33 -26.68
N ALA A 24 -3.46 -10.41 -25.95
CA ALA A 24 -4.02 -11.65 -25.41
C ALA A 24 -5.16 -12.14 -26.30
N ALA A 25 -5.11 -13.42 -26.63
CA ALA A 25 -6.08 -14.15 -27.45
C ALA A 25 -7.47 -14.23 -26.80
N GLN A 26 -8.50 -14.22 -27.65
CA GLN A 26 -9.92 -14.29 -27.29
C GLN A 26 -10.29 -15.65 -26.68
N SER A 27 -11.15 -15.64 -25.66
CA SER A 27 -11.89 -16.82 -25.19
C SER A 27 -13.36 -16.49 -24.99
N PRO A 28 -14.30 -17.43 -25.23
CA PRO A 28 -15.72 -17.13 -25.38
C PRO A 28 -16.54 -17.30 -24.09
N GLY A 29 -17.53 -16.40 -23.93
CA GLY A 29 -18.93 -16.65 -23.52
C GLY A 29 -19.26 -17.10 -22.08
N PRO A 30 -20.10 -16.35 -21.32
CA PRO A 30 -20.70 -16.85 -20.10
C PRO A 30 -22.07 -17.51 -20.34
N GLY A 31 -22.26 -18.69 -19.72
CA GLY A 31 -23.56 -19.35 -19.56
C GLY A 31 -24.27 -18.92 -18.28
N ALA A 32 -25.59 -18.80 -18.36
CA ALA A 32 -26.51 -18.38 -17.31
C ALA A 32 -27.14 -19.56 -16.54
N ALA A 33 -27.47 -19.34 -15.25
CA ALA A 33 -28.60 -19.94 -14.48
C ALA A 33 -28.61 -19.34 -13.05
N ALA A 34 -29.65 -18.60 -12.62
CA ALA A 34 -30.89 -19.04 -11.94
C ALA A 34 -30.66 -19.51 -10.48
N GLN A 35 -31.01 -18.72 -9.44
CA GLN A 35 -32.32 -18.53 -8.74
C GLN A 35 -32.49 -19.34 -7.43
N THR A 36 -33.31 -18.77 -6.53
CA THR A 36 -33.94 -19.27 -5.28
C THR A 36 -33.14 -19.08 -3.97
N ALA A 37 -33.55 -18.30 -2.95
CA ALA A 37 -34.81 -18.01 -2.23
C ALA A 37 -34.91 -18.77 -0.89
N GLY A 38 -35.12 -18.03 0.21
CA GLY A 38 -35.53 -18.58 1.51
C GLY A 38 -35.12 -17.74 2.72
N PRO A 39 -36.04 -16.99 3.37
CA PRO A 39 -35.78 -16.32 4.64
C PRO A 39 -36.19 -17.24 5.82
N GLY A 40 -35.23 -17.60 6.66
CA GLY A 40 -35.44 -18.34 7.91
C GLY A 40 -35.60 -17.40 9.10
N ALA A 41 -36.70 -17.60 9.86
CA ALA A 41 -37.19 -16.75 10.93
C ALA A 41 -36.30 -16.70 12.19
N MET A 42 -36.28 -15.54 12.84
CA MET A 42 -35.67 -15.32 14.16
C MET A 42 -36.63 -15.69 15.29
N PRO A 43 -36.19 -16.40 16.34
CA PRO A 43 -36.91 -16.49 17.60
C PRO A 43 -36.62 -15.30 18.54
N GLN A 44 -37.67 -14.91 19.26
CA GLN A 44 -37.80 -13.80 20.21
C GLN A 44 -37.04 -14.01 21.53
N PRO A 45 -36.80 -12.91 22.29
CA PRO A 45 -36.00 -12.92 23.52
C PRO A 45 -36.73 -13.53 24.72
N THR A 46 -36.01 -14.36 25.47
CA THR A 46 -36.42 -14.89 26.78
C THR A 46 -36.48 -13.77 27.82
N GLN A 47 -37.55 -13.78 28.61
CA GLN A 47 -37.88 -12.81 29.65
C GLN A 47 -36.89 -12.80 30.82
N LEU A 48 -36.66 -11.59 31.33
CA LEU A 48 -35.93 -11.25 32.54
C LEU A 48 -36.72 -11.69 33.78
N GLU A 49 -36.11 -12.56 34.60
CA GLU A 49 -36.59 -12.80 35.97
C GLU A 49 -36.04 -11.74 36.93
N HIS A 50 -36.94 -11.15 37.72
CA HIS A 50 -36.63 -10.22 38.78
C HIS A 50 -35.92 -10.91 39.95
N PRO A 51 -34.81 -10.37 40.48
CA PRO A 51 -34.17 -10.90 41.67
C PRO A 51 -34.94 -10.54 42.94
N SER A 52 -35.19 -11.58 43.74
CA SER A 52 -35.72 -11.54 45.10
C SER A 52 -34.75 -10.83 46.06
N SER A 53 -35.27 -9.88 46.83
CA SER A 53 -34.58 -9.18 47.92
C SER A 53 -33.99 -10.17 48.94
N ARG A 54 -32.67 -10.31 48.93
CA ARG A 54 -31.91 -10.79 50.09
C ARG A 54 -31.03 -9.65 50.58
N VAL A 55 -31.25 -9.28 51.85
CA VAL A 55 -30.38 -8.38 52.60
C VAL A 55 -29.01 -9.05 52.74
N PRO A 56 -27.91 -8.45 52.26
CA PRO A 56 -26.59 -9.03 52.41
C PRO A 56 -26.12 -8.91 53.87
N PRO A 57 -25.50 -9.95 54.44
CA PRO A 57 -24.79 -9.85 55.70
C PRO A 57 -23.61 -8.88 55.55
N LYS A 58 -23.38 -8.07 56.59
CA LYS A 58 -22.29 -7.10 56.72
C LYS A 58 -20.95 -7.77 56.40
N ALA A 59 -20.41 -7.47 55.22
CA ALA A 59 -19.15 -8.02 54.73
C ALA A 59 -18.00 -7.63 55.65
N ALA A 60 -17.23 -8.64 56.09
CA ALA A 60 -15.90 -8.42 56.64
C ALA A 60 -15.03 -7.75 55.57
N ALA A 61 -14.16 -6.83 56.00
CA ALA A 61 -13.26 -6.10 55.11
C ALA A 61 -12.48 -7.08 54.20
N PRO A 62 -12.49 -6.88 52.88
CA PRO A 62 -11.72 -7.73 51.98
C PRO A 62 -10.23 -7.62 52.34
N PRO A 63 -9.48 -8.74 52.33
CA PRO A 63 -8.03 -8.70 52.48
C PRO A 63 -7.44 -7.79 51.41
N ALA A 64 -6.47 -6.96 51.81
CA ALA A 64 -5.79 -6.01 50.94
C ALA A 64 -5.37 -6.69 49.63
N GLU A 65 -5.87 -6.16 48.52
CA GLU A 65 -5.57 -6.62 47.17
C GLU A 65 -4.04 -6.55 46.97
N PRO A 66 -3.37 -7.67 46.69
CA PRO A 66 -1.92 -7.67 46.49
C PRO A 66 -1.61 -6.73 45.32
N ALA A 67 -0.73 -5.76 45.57
CA ALA A 67 -0.32 -4.73 44.62
C ALA A 67 -0.15 -5.34 43.22
N ALA A 68 -1.00 -4.89 42.29
CA ALA A 68 -1.04 -5.38 40.93
C ALA A 68 0.38 -5.34 40.34
N ARG A 69 0.92 -6.52 39.99
CA ARG A 69 2.19 -6.60 39.30
C ARG A 69 2.08 -5.76 38.02
N PRO A 70 3.07 -4.89 37.72
CA PRO A 70 3.02 -4.09 36.51
C PRO A 70 2.85 -5.02 35.32
N THR A 71 1.73 -4.89 34.62
CA THR A 71 1.48 -5.65 33.39
C THR A 71 2.56 -5.23 32.40
N PRO A 72 3.35 -6.17 31.86
CA PRO A 72 4.35 -5.83 30.86
C PRO A 72 3.64 -5.16 29.68
N VAL A 73 4.02 -3.92 29.39
CA VAL A 73 3.51 -3.19 28.23
C VAL A 73 4.04 -3.91 27.00
N LEU A 74 3.15 -4.59 26.28
CA LEU A 74 3.50 -5.23 25.02
C LEU A 74 3.80 -4.14 24.00
N VAL A 75 5.09 -3.95 23.70
CA VAL A 75 5.52 -3.07 22.60
C VAL A 75 5.27 -3.83 21.31
N LEU A 76 4.24 -3.43 20.57
CA LEU A 76 3.94 -4.02 19.27
C LEU A 76 5.02 -3.60 18.25
N PRO A 77 5.37 -4.48 17.30
CA PRO A 77 6.29 -4.13 16.22
C PRO A 77 5.77 -2.94 15.40
N ASP A 78 6.66 -2.06 14.95
CA ASP A 78 6.33 -0.99 14.00
C ASP A 78 6.21 -1.57 12.58
N THR A 79 5.10 -2.27 12.37
CA THR A 79 4.74 -2.92 11.13
C THR A 79 3.42 -2.40 10.62
N TRP A 80 3.28 -2.35 9.31
CA TRP A 80 2.08 -1.87 8.62
C TRP A 80 1.64 -2.86 7.56
N TYR A 81 0.34 -2.97 7.38
CA TYR A 81 -0.28 -3.65 6.24
C TYR A 81 -1.37 -2.78 5.63
N ALA A 82 -1.48 -2.82 4.31
CA ALA A 82 -2.63 -2.30 3.58
C ALA A 82 -2.85 -3.10 2.30
N GLN A 83 -4.09 -3.09 1.81
CA GLN A 83 -4.43 -3.57 0.48
C GLN A 83 -4.78 -2.36 -0.39
N ALA A 84 -4.26 -2.30 -1.61
CA ALA A 84 -4.64 -1.29 -2.59
C ALA A 84 -5.41 -1.93 -3.76
N LEU A 85 -6.57 -1.38 -4.06
CA LEU A 85 -7.38 -1.70 -5.24
C LEU A 85 -7.22 -0.58 -6.26
N THR A 86 -6.51 -0.85 -7.36
CA THR A 86 -6.28 0.13 -8.42
C THR A 86 -7.22 -0.16 -9.59
N HIS A 87 -8.11 0.78 -9.88
CA HIS A 87 -9.02 0.77 -11.03
C HIS A 87 -8.42 1.60 -12.16
N SER A 88 -8.29 0.96 -13.32
CA SER A 88 -7.85 1.58 -14.57
C SER A 88 -8.75 1.13 -15.71
N ASP A 89 -8.55 1.70 -16.90
CA ASP A 89 -9.26 1.28 -18.11
C ASP A 89 -8.87 -0.14 -18.57
N VAL A 90 -7.71 -0.64 -18.13
CA VAL A 90 -7.24 -2.00 -18.42
C VAL A 90 -7.82 -3.04 -17.43
N GLY A 91 -8.37 -2.58 -16.30
CA GLY A 91 -9.00 -3.44 -15.30
C GLY A 91 -8.61 -3.06 -13.86
N ILE A 92 -8.85 -4.02 -12.97
CA ILE A 92 -8.61 -3.89 -11.53
C ILE A 92 -7.32 -4.64 -11.17
N ASN A 93 -6.41 -3.96 -10.48
CA ASN A 93 -5.22 -4.55 -9.89
C ASN A 93 -5.34 -4.52 -8.37
N VAL A 94 -5.05 -5.66 -7.73
CA VAL A 94 -4.95 -5.76 -6.28
C VAL A 94 -3.48 -5.86 -5.90
N THR A 95 -3.07 -5.00 -4.97
CA THR A 95 -1.72 -5.04 -4.39
C THR A 95 -1.82 -5.16 -2.88
N HIS A 96 -1.05 -6.07 -2.30
CA HIS A 96 -0.87 -6.18 -0.86
C HIS A 96 0.47 -5.57 -0.46
N PHE A 97 0.45 -4.71 0.54
CA PHE A 97 1.63 -4.05 1.08
C PHE A 97 1.88 -4.47 2.51
N TRP A 98 3.14 -4.75 2.82
CA TRP A 98 3.64 -4.91 4.16
C TRP A 98 4.87 -4.03 4.34
N SER A 99 5.05 -3.50 5.55
CA SER A 99 6.30 -2.86 5.93
C SER A 99 6.67 -3.10 7.38
N LYS A 100 7.97 -2.96 7.66
CA LYS A 100 8.56 -2.91 8.98
C LYS A 100 9.64 -1.84 8.96
N GLY A 101 9.35 -0.68 9.53
CA GLY A 101 10.12 0.54 9.29
C GLY A 101 10.35 0.78 7.79
N LYS A 102 11.62 0.90 7.37
CA LYS A 102 12.02 1.13 5.97
C LYS A 102 11.87 -0.07 5.03
N MET A 103 11.63 -1.27 5.56
CA MET A 103 11.50 -2.47 4.74
C MET A 103 10.11 -2.56 4.13
N MET A 104 10.01 -2.99 2.88
CA MET A 104 8.76 -3.17 2.16
C MET A 104 8.69 -4.54 1.53
N ARG A 105 7.50 -5.14 1.55
CA ARG A 105 7.10 -6.18 0.60
C ARG A 105 5.81 -5.75 -0.05
N ALA A 106 5.76 -5.80 -1.37
CA ALA A 106 4.55 -5.55 -2.14
C ALA A 106 4.31 -6.72 -3.08
N GLU A 107 3.10 -7.26 -3.05
CA GLU A 107 2.68 -8.35 -3.93
C GLU A 107 1.51 -7.91 -4.79
N THR A 108 1.62 -8.07 -6.10
CA THR A 108 0.61 -7.66 -7.06
C THR A 108 0.49 -8.66 -8.21
N VAL A 109 -0.64 -8.64 -8.91
CA VAL A 109 -0.83 -9.42 -10.14
C VAL A 109 -0.89 -8.49 -11.35
N VAL A 110 0.10 -8.59 -12.23
CA VAL A 110 0.18 -7.79 -13.46
C VAL A 110 0.08 -8.73 -14.65
N ALA A 111 -0.96 -8.55 -15.49
CA ALA A 111 -1.21 -9.40 -16.66
C ALA A 111 -1.18 -10.91 -16.34
N GLY A 112 -1.80 -11.32 -15.22
CA GLY A 112 -1.85 -12.71 -14.77
C GLY A 112 -0.57 -13.23 -14.08
N ARG A 113 0.48 -12.39 -13.94
CA ARG A 113 1.75 -12.77 -13.31
C ARG A 113 1.83 -12.20 -11.90
N ARG A 114 2.15 -13.03 -10.91
CA ARG A 114 2.38 -12.60 -9.52
C ARG A 114 3.76 -11.95 -9.43
N VAL A 115 3.77 -10.62 -9.38
CA VAL A 115 4.98 -9.81 -9.22
C VAL A 115 5.18 -9.52 -7.75
N VAL A 116 6.37 -9.82 -7.24
CA VAL A 116 6.77 -9.48 -5.87
C VAL A 116 7.86 -8.42 -5.94
N THR A 117 7.65 -7.33 -5.21
CA THR A 117 8.68 -6.33 -4.94
C THR A 117 9.08 -6.39 -3.48
N ILE A 118 10.38 -6.38 -3.21
CA ILE A 118 10.92 -6.28 -1.86
C ILE A 118 11.93 -5.14 -1.80
N VAL A 119 11.92 -4.38 -0.71
CA VAL A 119 12.92 -3.36 -0.38
C VAL A 119 13.41 -3.65 1.03
N ASN A 120 14.71 -3.87 1.20
CA ASN A 120 15.29 -4.26 2.50
C ASN A 120 16.44 -3.35 2.96
N GLY A 121 16.37 -2.06 2.61
CA GLY A 121 17.41 -1.08 2.94
C GLY A 121 18.40 -0.89 1.80
N ASP A 122 19.16 -1.91 1.41
CA ASP A 122 20.21 -1.74 0.40
C ASP A 122 19.81 -2.21 -1.00
N LYS A 123 18.97 -3.24 -1.09
CA LYS A 123 18.52 -3.80 -2.37
C LYS A 123 17.04 -3.55 -2.61
N TYR A 124 16.72 -3.40 -3.89
CA TYR A 124 15.39 -3.45 -4.47
C TYR A 124 15.28 -4.73 -5.28
N TYR A 125 14.36 -5.62 -4.88
CA TYR A 125 14.09 -6.85 -5.60
C TYR A 125 12.79 -6.70 -6.38
N ALA A 126 12.78 -7.15 -7.63
CA ALA A 126 11.55 -7.37 -8.37
C ALA A 126 11.64 -8.71 -9.10
N TYR A 127 10.68 -9.60 -8.81
CA TYR A 127 10.66 -10.93 -9.39
C TYR A 127 9.25 -11.42 -9.72
N ASP A 128 9.18 -12.33 -10.70
CA ASP A 128 8.00 -13.13 -10.97
C ASP A 128 8.04 -14.36 -10.05
N ALA A 129 7.07 -14.47 -9.14
CA ALA A 129 7.01 -15.58 -8.19
C ALA A 129 6.66 -16.91 -8.87
N LEU A 130 5.96 -16.89 -10.00
CA LEU A 130 5.60 -18.09 -10.77
C LEU A 130 6.80 -18.59 -11.58
N GLN A 131 7.49 -17.70 -12.30
CA GLN A 131 8.68 -18.06 -13.09
C GLN A 131 9.95 -18.19 -12.25
N ARG A 132 9.88 -17.82 -10.96
CA ARG A 132 11.00 -17.88 -10.01
C ARG A 132 12.26 -17.20 -10.53
N SER A 133 12.09 -16.04 -11.16
CA SER A 133 13.19 -15.26 -11.71
C SER A 133 12.95 -13.77 -11.53
N GLY A 134 14.03 -13.00 -11.40
CA GLY A 134 13.94 -11.56 -11.15
C GLY A 134 15.28 -10.86 -11.15
N VAL A 135 15.27 -9.64 -10.62
CA VAL A 135 16.43 -8.79 -10.46
C VAL A 135 16.57 -8.36 -9.00
N ALA A 136 17.81 -8.26 -8.54
CA ALA A 136 18.19 -7.64 -7.28
C ALA A 136 19.06 -6.44 -7.61
N ILE A 137 18.53 -5.24 -7.43
CA ILE A 137 19.16 -3.99 -7.85
C ILE A 137 19.62 -3.23 -6.61
N GLU A 138 20.86 -2.75 -6.60
CA GLU A 138 21.33 -1.83 -5.57
C GLU A 138 20.54 -0.51 -5.61
N ARG A 139 20.14 -0.02 -4.44
CA ARG A 139 19.42 1.25 -4.30
C ARG A 139 20.36 2.44 -4.37
N SER A 140 19.87 3.53 -4.94
CA SER A 140 20.56 4.82 -4.89
C SER A 140 20.79 5.30 -3.46
N GLU A 141 21.84 6.10 -3.25
CA GLU A 141 22.06 6.80 -1.98
C GLU A 141 20.90 7.74 -1.65
N ASP A 142 20.30 8.40 -2.66
CA ASP A 142 19.15 9.28 -2.47
C ASP A 142 17.93 8.52 -1.95
N ALA A 143 17.63 7.34 -2.49
CA ALA A 143 16.54 6.50 -1.99
C ALA A 143 16.78 6.09 -0.53
N LYS A 144 18.01 5.69 -0.20
CA LYS A 144 18.40 5.32 1.16
C LYS A 144 18.35 6.51 2.13
N ALA A 145 18.67 7.71 1.65
CA ALA A 145 18.58 8.93 2.45
C ALA A 145 17.12 9.29 2.76
N LEU A 146 16.21 9.13 1.80
CA LEU A 146 14.78 9.40 1.98
C LEU A 146 14.10 8.47 2.98
N ASP A 147 14.63 7.25 3.20
CA ASP A 147 14.09 6.32 4.20
C ASP A 147 14.08 6.91 5.62
N LYS A 148 15.04 7.80 5.95
CA LYS A 148 15.15 8.39 7.30
C LYS A 148 13.96 9.27 7.70
N GLY A 149 13.25 9.82 6.71
CA GLY A 149 12.10 10.71 6.92
C GLY A 149 10.75 10.03 6.70
N ARG A 150 10.74 8.72 6.47
CA ARG A 150 9.52 7.96 6.16
C ARG A 150 9.25 6.96 7.29
N ASP A 151 8.04 6.99 7.84
CA ASP A 151 7.59 5.96 8.79
C ASP A 151 7.40 4.61 8.09
N ARG A 152 6.98 4.66 6.83
CA ARG A 152 6.69 3.50 5.97
C ARG A 152 7.09 3.79 4.52
N PRO A 153 7.42 2.79 3.71
CA PRO A 153 7.83 2.96 2.31
C PRO A 153 6.64 3.11 1.33
N PHE A 154 5.40 2.89 1.78
CA PHE A 154 4.18 3.01 0.96
C PHE A 154 3.12 3.86 1.67
N GLY A 155 2.08 4.30 0.95
CA GLY A 155 0.99 5.03 1.58
C GLY A 155 1.38 6.45 2.00
N ASN A 156 2.34 7.08 1.32
CA ASN A 156 2.86 8.42 1.62
C ASN A 156 2.33 9.48 0.65
N GLU A 157 1.27 9.19 -0.09
CA GLU A 157 0.75 9.99 -1.19
C GLU A 157 0.44 11.41 -0.71
N TRP A 158 -0.15 11.58 0.48
CA TRP A 158 -0.41 12.89 1.07
C TRP A 158 0.86 13.74 1.24
N ALA A 159 1.90 13.19 1.87
CA ALA A 159 3.16 13.90 2.08
C ALA A 159 3.85 14.22 0.73
N VAL A 160 3.75 13.31 -0.25
CA VAL A 160 4.28 13.55 -1.61
C VAL A 160 3.53 14.69 -2.30
N LEU A 161 2.19 14.68 -2.26
CA LEU A 161 1.35 15.71 -2.84
C LEU A 161 1.59 17.08 -2.18
N LEU A 162 1.73 17.14 -0.86
CA LEU A 162 2.04 18.39 -0.16
C LEU A 162 3.36 19.01 -0.61
N ARG A 163 4.41 18.20 -0.78
CA ARG A 163 5.69 18.69 -1.34
C ARG A 163 5.57 19.24 -2.76
N GLN A 164 4.53 18.83 -3.50
CA GLN A 164 4.22 19.31 -4.85
C GLN A 164 3.29 20.52 -4.85
N GLY A 165 2.96 21.07 -3.68
CA GLY A 165 2.07 22.23 -3.56
C GLY A 165 0.59 21.86 -3.61
N ALA A 166 0.22 20.66 -3.15
CA ALA A 166 -1.19 20.31 -3.04
C ALA A 166 -1.92 21.19 -2.03
N GLU A 167 -3.15 21.55 -2.37
CA GLU A 167 -4.03 22.38 -1.54
C GLU A 167 -5.12 21.52 -0.91
N LEU A 168 -5.54 21.87 0.31
CA LEU A 168 -6.74 21.30 0.93
C LEU A 168 -7.97 21.84 0.18
N ILE A 169 -8.76 20.94 -0.39
CA ILE A 169 -9.97 21.30 -1.14
C ILE A 169 -11.20 21.31 -0.23
N ARG A 170 -11.37 20.26 0.58
CA ARG A 170 -12.49 20.10 1.51
C ARG A 170 -12.27 18.95 2.49
N SER A 171 -13.09 18.90 3.54
CA SER A 171 -13.29 17.72 4.36
C SER A 171 -14.59 17.00 3.98
N GLU A 172 -14.60 15.67 4.05
CA GLU A 172 -15.79 14.85 3.79
C GLU A 172 -15.74 13.52 4.54
N ILE A 173 -16.80 12.71 4.42
CA ILE A 173 -16.85 11.35 4.97
C ILE A 173 -16.62 10.35 3.85
N LEU A 174 -15.62 9.47 4.01
CA LEU A 174 -15.33 8.38 3.09
C LEU A 174 -15.30 7.06 3.86
N GLY A 175 -16.15 6.11 3.49
CA GLY A 175 -16.23 4.81 4.17
C GLY A 175 -16.51 4.91 5.67
N GLY A 176 -17.30 5.91 6.08
CA GLY A 176 -17.63 6.16 7.49
C GLY A 176 -16.52 6.85 8.30
N ARG A 177 -15.42 7.26 7.67
CA ARG A 177 -14.32 7.99 8.32
C ARG A 177 -14.27 9.44 7.84
N GLU A 178 -13.96 10.35 8.76
CA GLU A 178 -13.64 11.74 8.39
C GLU A 178 -12.30 11.79 7.65
N VAL A 179 -12.32 12.44 6.49
CA VAL A 179 -11.15 12.62 5.62
C VAL A 179 -11.02 14.06 5.14
N GLU A 180 -9.81 14.40 4.71
CA GLU A 180 -9.47 15.62 4.00
C GLU A 180 -9.01 15.28 2.58
N LEU A 181 -9.53 16.03 1.60
CA LEU A 181 -9.15 15.91 0.20
C LEU A 181 -8.08 16.95 -0.13
N TYR A 182 -6.89 16.49 -0.49
CA TYR A 182 -5.81 17.32 -1.01
C TYR A 182 -5.66 17.14 -2.51
N GLN A 183 -5.36 18.22 -3.24
CA GLN A 183 -5.24 18.19 -4.69
C GLN A 183 -4.07 19.02 -5.20
N VAL A 184 -3.36 18.49 -6.19
CA VAL A 184 -2.45 19.26 -7.04
C VAL A 184 -2.93 19.19 -8.49
N THR A 185 -2.90 20.31 -9.20
CA THR A 185 -3.20 20.39 -10.63
C THR A 185 -2.07 21.12 -11.35
N ASP A 186 -1.55 20.50 -12.41
CA ASP A 186 -0.43 21.03 -13.19
C ASP A 186 -0.56 20.66 -14.67
N GLY A 187 0.53 20.86 -15.43
CA GLY A 187 0.62 20.50 -16.84
C GLY A 187 0.62 18.99 -17.12
N ILE A 188 0.90 18.15 -16.12
CA ILE A 188 0.85 16.69 -16.24
C ILE A 188 -0.59 16.21 -16.06
N GLY A 189 -1.31 16.79 -15.10
CA GLY A 189 -2.73 16.52 -14.89
C GLY A 189 -3.24 16.93 -13.52
N ARG A 190 -4.10 16.09 -12.94
CA ARG A 190 -4.71 16.34 -11.62
C ARG A 190 -4.50 15.11 -10.75
N ARG A 191 -4.01 15.33 -9.54
CA ARG A 191 -3.81 14.29 -8.54
C ARG A 191 -4.53 14.68 -7.27
N GLN A 192 -5.28 13.74 -6.70
CA GLN A 192 -6.13 13.95 -5.54
C GLN A 192 -5.91 12.82 -4.53
N VAL A 193 -5.78 13.15 -3.25
CA VAL A 193 -5.66 12.14 -2.19
C VAL A 193 -6.63 12.46 -1.06
N TRP A 194 -7.35 11.43 -0.62
CA TRP A 194 -8.21 11.46 0.54
C TRP A 194 -7.45 10.84 1.70
N VAL A 195 -7.22 11.63 2.74
CA VAL A 195 -6.39 11.26 3.88
C VAL A 195 -7.18 11.37 5.19
N THR A 196 -6.94 10.46 6.13
CA THR A 196 -7.53 10.54 7.47
C THR A 196 -7.13 11.84 8.19
N LYS A 197 -7.97 12.30 9.12
CA LYS A 197 -7.70 13.52 9.91
C LYS A 197 -6.84 13.28 11.16
N ASP A 198 -6.59 12.01 11.49
CA ASP A 198 -5.67 11.63 12.58
C ASP A 198 -4.22 12.03 12.26
N ALA A 199 -3.35 11.97 13.29
CA ALA A 199 -1.94 12.35 13.15
C ALA A 199 -1.16 11.49 12.15
N ILE A 200 -1.61 10.24 11.92
CA ILE A 200 -0.95 9.26 11.05
C ILE A 200 -1.19 9.59 9.56
N ARG A 201 -2.29 10.28 9.25
CA ARG A 201 -2.61 10.76 7.89
C ARG A 201 -2.54 9.63 6.86
N LEU A 202 -3.32 8.57 7.08
CA LEU A 202 -3.40 7.42 6.19
C LEU A 202 -4.23 7.76 4.94
N PRO A 203 -3.71 7.48 3.72
CA PRO A 203 -4.49 7.63 2.51
C PRO A 203 -5.55 6.53 2.44
N LEU A 204 -6.77 6.92 2.05
CA LEU A 204 -7.89 6.00 1.81
C LEU A 204 -8.21 5.91 0.31
N ARG A 205 -7.96 6.97 -0.45
CA ARG A 205 -8.12 7.01 -1.91
C ARG A 205 -7.08 7.92 -2.54
N LEU A 206 -6.62 7.54 -3.72
CA LEU A 206 -5.79 8.35 -4.62
C LEU A 206 -6.42 8.34 -6.01
N ASP A 207 -6.66 9.52 -6.59
CA ASP A 207 -7.05 9.66 -7.99
C ASP A 207 -5.95 10.37 -8.77
N VAL A 208 -5.59 9.80 -9.92
CA VAL A 208 -4.57 10.34 -10.83
C VAL A 208 -5.17 10.47 -12.22
N TYR A 209 -5.51 11.70 -12.60
CA TYR A 209 -5.88 12.05 -13.97
C TYR A 209 -4.64 12.55 -14.72
N THR A 210 -4.37 11.96 -15.89
CA THR A 210 -3.25 12.37 -16.76
C THR A 210 -3.77 13.02 -18.05
N ARG A 211 -3.28 14.23 -18.36
CA ARG A 211 -3.69 14.97 -19.57
C ARG A 211 -3.27 14.26 -20.85
N LYS A 212 -2.07 13.66 -20.87
CA LYS A 212 -1.51 13.00 -22.05
C LYS A 212 -2.39 11.87 -22.57
N SER A 213 -2.99 11.08 -21.68
CA SER A 213 -3.83 9.94 -22.06
C SER A 213 -5.32 10.22 -21.92
N ALA A 214 -5.69 11.34 -21.27
CA ALA A 214 -7.04 11.66 -20.83
C ALA A 214 -7.68 10.54 -19.96
N ARG A 215 -6.87 9.78 -19.22
CA ARG A 215 -7.32 8.69 -18.34
C ARG A 215 -7.17 9.06 -16.87
N THR A 216 -8.06 8.50 -16.06
CA THR A 216 -8.01 8.52 -14.60
C THR A 216 -7.70 7.13 -14.09
N ILE A 217 -6.76 7.05 -13.15
CA ILE A 217 -6.51 5.86 -12.34
C ILE A 217 -6.97 6.19 -10.93
N GLN A 218 -7.78 5.33 -10.36
CA GLN A 218 -8.23 5.44 -8.98
C GLN A 218 -7.62 4.29 -8.19
N THR A 219 -7.06 4.58 -7.02
CA THR A 219 -6.54 3.58 -6.09
C THR A 219 -7.21 3.75 -4.74
N ASP A 220 -7.93 2.73 -4.29
CA ASP A 220 -8.53 2.68 -2.95
C ASP A 220 -7.64 1.87 -2.01
N PHE A 221 -7.26 2.46 -0.87
CA PHE A 221 -6.50 1.78 0.17
C PHE A 221 -7.44 1.25 1.25
N LEU A 222 -7.35 -0.05 1.51
CA LEU A 222 -8.23 -0.81 2.39
C LEU A 222 -7.42 -1.53 3.46
N ASN A 223 -8.11 -1.95 4.52
CA ASN A 223 -7.58 -2.86 5.54
C ASN A 223 -6.25 -2.43 6.15
N TRP A 224 -6.10 -1.14 6.45
CA TRP A 224 -4.96 -0.62 7.20
C TRP A 224 -4.85 -1.33 8.56
N GLN A 225 -3.73 -1.99 8.81
CA GLN A 225 -3.42 -2.67 10.06
C GLN A 225 -2.00 -2.33 10.52
N THR A 226 -1.79 -2.38 11.84
CA THR A 226 -0.47 -2.14 12.48
C THR A 226 -0.19 -3.19 13.54
N GLY A 227 1.07 -3.28 13.98
CA GLY A 227 1.44 -4.13 15.11
C GLY A 227 1.46 -5.62 14.81
N LEU A 228 1.62 -5.98 13.53
CA LEU A 228 1.71 -7.35 13.07
C LEU A 228 3.07 -7.99 13.48
N PRO A 229 3.08 -9.24 13.96
CA PRO A 229 4.31 -9.95 14.34
C PRO A 229 5.03 -10.47 13.08
N ILE A 230 5.71 -9.57 12.37
CA ILE A 230 6.43 -9.88 11.12
C ILE A 230 7.94 -9.87 11.38
N ASP A 231 8.60 -10.98 11.05
CA ASP A 231 10.05 -11.12 11.12
C ASP A 231 10.76 -10.48 9.93
N ASP A 232 12.02 -10.08 10.11
CA ASP A 232 12.81 -9.39 9.07
C ASP A 232 13.03 -10.27 7.83
N VAL A 233 13.08 -11.59 8.01
CA VAL A 233 13.20 -12.57 6.92
C VAL A 233 12.05 -12.50 5.92
N PHE A 234 10.87 -12.00 6.34
CA PHE A 234 9.73 -11.79 5.45
C PHE A 234 10.02 -10.78 4.33
N PHE A 235 10.96 -9.86 4.59
CA PHE A 235 11.46 -8.84 3.66
C PHE A 235 12.73 -9.29 2.94
N SER A 236 12.92 -10.60 2.79
CA SER A 236 13.94 -11.21 1.93
C SER A 236 13.27 -11.98 0.80
N PRO A 237 13.88 -12.05 -0.40
CA PRO A 237 13.36 -12.87 -1.49
C PRO A 237 13.33 -14.35 -1.09
N ASP A 238 12.38 -15.10 -1.64
CA ASP A 238 12.32 -16.54 -1.38
C ASP A 238 13.63 -17.21 -1.86
N PRO A 239 14.25 -18.13 -1.09
CA PRO A 239 15.60 -18.62 -1.37
C PRO A 239 15.79 -19.31 -2.73
N GLY A 240 14.71 -19.77 -3.36
CA GLY A 240 14.77 -20.43 -4.67
C GLY A 240 14.31 -19.55 -5.83
N ILE A 241 14.37 -18.22 -5.69
CA ILE A 241 14.20 -17.28 -6.80
C ILE A 241 15.57 -17.05 -7.45
N ASN A 242 15.64 -17.18 -8.77
CA ASN A 242 16.85 -16.89 -9.54
C ASN A 242 16.96 -15.38 -9.78
N LEU A 243 17.84 -14.71 -9.03
CA LEU A 243 18.01 -13.27 -9.10
C LEU A 243 19.26 -12.91 -9.92
N THR A 244 19.10 -12.03 -10.90
CA THR A 244 20.23 -11.34 -11.51
C THR A 244 20.59 -10.15 -10.63
N GLU A 245 21.80 -10.15 -10.07
CA GLU A 245 22.29 -9.02 -9.29
C GLU A 245 22.78 -7.92 -10.22
N LEU A 246 22.39 -6.68 -9.93
CA LEU A 246 22.74 -5.49 -10.70
C LEU A 246 23.07 -4.34 -9.76
N THR A 247 24.13 -3.62 -10.05
CA THR A 247 24.30 -2.26 -9.54
C THR A 247 23.24 -1.32 -10.13
N LEU A 248 23.01 -0.17 -9.52
CA LEU A 248 22.07 0.82 -10.05
C LEU A 248 22.45 1.30 -11.46
N ASP A 249 23.75 1.48 -11.69
CA ASP A 249 24.28 1.94 -12.98
C ASP A 249 24.09 0.89 -14.08
N GLU A 250 24.35 -0.38 -13.78
CA GLU A 250 24.10 -1.49 -14.70
C GLU A 250 22.61 -1.60 -15.04
N TYR A 251 21.74 -1.50 -14.03
CA TYR A 251 20.29 -1.48 -14.25
C TYR A 251 19.89 -0.31 -15.17
N THR A 252 20.39 0.89 -14.90
CA THR A 252 20.04 2.09 -15.68
C THR A 252 20.54 1.99 -17.12
N LYS A 253 21.73 1.43 -17.33
CA LYS A 253 22.29 1.14 -18.65
C LYS A 253 21.44 0.12 -19.41
N LEU A 254 21.17 -1.04 -18.80
CA LEU A 254 20.34 -2.09 -19.41
C LEU A 254 18.94 -1.56 -19.75
N ARG A 255 18.35 -0.74 -18.87
CA ARG A 255 17.05 -0.13 -19.09
C ARG A 255 17.05 0.79 -20.30
N ARG A 256 18.11 1.57 -20.50
CA ARG A 256 18.28 2.43 -21.69
C ARG A 256 18.42 1.59 -22.96
N ASP A 257 19.27 0.57 -22.92
CA ASP A 257 19.62 -0.24 -24.09
C ASP A 257 18.47 -1.17 -24.52
N ARG A 258 17.64 -1.62 -23.57
CA ARG A 258 16.55 -2.59 -23.79
C ARG A 258 15.15 -1.96 -23.78
N MET A 259 15.05 -0.69 -24.20
CA MET A 259 13.76 0.04 -24.28
C MET A 259 12.90 -0.04 -23.00
N GLY A 260 13.54 -0.03 -21.83
CA GLY A 260 12.87 -0.03 -20.54
C GLY A 260 12.73 -1.40 -19.87
N GLN A 261 13.01 -2.52 -20.55
CA GLN A 261 12.82 -3.85 -19.99
C GLN A 261 14.13 -4.42 -19.41
N VAL A 262 14.18 -4.52 -18.07
CA VAL A 262 15.27 -5.20 -17.35
C VAL A 262 14.65 -6.25 -16.43
N GLY A 263 14.92 -7.52 -16.74
CA GLY A 263 14.34 -8.65 -16.02
C GLY A 263 12.93 -9.06 -16.51
N PRO A 264 12.33 -10.06 -15.84
CA PRO A 264 11.07 -10.66 -16.24
C PRO A 264 9.85 -9.81 -15.87
N VAL A 265 9.99 -8.86 -14.94
CA VAL A 265 8.91 -8.03 -14.40
C VAL A 265 9.35 -6.55 -14.34
N PRO A 266 8.41 -5.61 -14.45
CA PRO A 266 8.73 -4.19 -14.32
C PRO A 266 9.07 -3.79 -12.88
N VAL A 267 9.92 -2.77 -12.73
CA VAL A 267 10.11 -2.05 -11.47
C VAL A 267 8.91 -1.15 -11.24
N LEU A 268 8.16 -1.40 -10.16
CA LEU A 268 6.90 -0.72 -9.87
C LEU A 268 7.08 0.54 -9.00
N TYR A 269 7.92 0.49 -7.97
CA TYR A 269 8.08 1.56 -6.98
C TYR A 269 9.41 2.27 -7.17
N SER A 270 9.51 2.98 -8.29
CA SER A 270 10.77 3.55 -8.77
C SER A 270 11.39 4.58 -7.81
N ASP A 271 10.59 5.26 -6.99
CA ASP A 271 11.08 6.19 -5.96
C ASP A 271 11.88 5.46 -4.87
N LEU A 272 11.50 4.22 -4.54
CA LEU A 272 12.24 3.38 -3.59
C LEU A 272 13.56 2.86 -4.17
N LEU A 273 13.72 2.85 -5.49
CA LEU A 273 14.98 2.50 -6.15
C LEU A 273 15.88 3.75 -6.33
N HIS A 274 15.31 4.85 -6.82
CA HIS A 274 16.04 6.00 -7.34
C HIS A 274 16.03 7.26 -6.46
N GLY A 275 15.07 7.42 -5.53
CA GLY A 275 15.11 8.49 -4.54
C GLY A 275 14.66 9.88 -5.00
N TYR A 276 13.64 9.99 -5.86
CA TYR A 276 13.11 11.27 -6.35
C TYR A 276 11.64 11.53 -5.99
#